data_AF-A0AAE0DV28-F1
#
_entry.id   AF-A0AAE0DV28-F1
#
_cell.length_a   1.000
_cell.length_b   1.000
_cell.length_c   1.000
_cell.angle_alpha   90.00
_cell.angle_beta   90.00
_cell.angle_gamma   90.00
#
_symmetry.space_group_name_H-M   'P 1'
#
loop_
_entity.id
_entity.type
_entity.pdbx_description
1 polymer ?
#
loop_
_entity_poly.entity_id
_entity_poly.type
_entity_poly.pdbx_seq_one_letter_code
_entity_poly.pdbx_strand_id
1 'polypeptide(L)'
;MAGRCIGDNILLVQELMRNYHKDASCPRLALKVDLMKAFDMVDWGFLLETLAAFHFPPKVIIWIKSCLTTPKFSIFINGELAGFFSRKRGLRQGDPMSPYLFVIAMEVLSKIMAKRIEDSPSFKFH
;
A
#
# COMPACT_ATOMS: atom_id res chain seq x y z
N MET A 1 -13.11 7.95 -0.73
CA MET A 1 -13.04 7.74 -2.20
C MET A 1 -14.45 7.90 -2.75
N ALA A 2 -14.79 9.10 -3.24
CA ALA A 2 -16.05 9.29 -3.95
C ALA A 2 -15.85 8.80 -5.40
N GLY A 3 -16.82 8.04 -5.93
CA GLY A 3 -16.83 7.64 -7.35
C GLY A 3 -16.01 6.39 -7.74
N ARG A 4 -15.57 5.54 -6.80
CA ARG A 4 -15.01 4.21 -7.13
C ARG A 4 -15.93 3.12 -6.57
N CYS A 5 -16.55 2.34 -7.45
CA CYS A 5 -17.34 1.17 -7.07
C CYS A 5 -16.50 -0.09 -7.20
N ILE A 6 -16.71 -1.08 -6.31
CA ILE A 6 -16.02 -2.37 -6.43
C ILE A 6 -16.37 -3.09 -7.74
N GLY A 7 -17.57 -2.83 -8.28
CA GLY A 7 -18.01 -3.34 -9.57
C GLY A 7 -17.11 -2.90 -10.74
N ASP A 8 -16.56 -1.69 -10.69
CA ASP A 8 -15.70 -1.17 -11.76
C ASP A 8 -14.41 -2.00 -11.86
N ASN A 9 -13.81 -2.34 -10.70
CA ASN A 9 -12.63 -3.19 -10.64
C ASN A 9 -12.93 -4.61 -11.13
N ILE A 10 -14.12 -5.15 -10.81
CA ILE A 10 -14.54 -6.48 -11.29
C ILE A 10 -14.66 -6.47 -12.82
N LEU A 11 -15.32 -5.45 -13.38
CA LEU A 11 -15.49 -5.31 -14.82
C LEU A 11 -14.13 -5.17 -15.53
N LEU A 12 -13.24 -4.33 -15.00
CA LEU A 12 -11.88 -4.16 -15.54
C LEU A 12 -11.11 -5.49 -15.57
N VAL A 13 -11.16 -6.26 -14.49
CA VAL A 13 -10.50 -7.58 -14.42
C VAL A 13 -11.12 -8.56 -15.42
N GLN A 14 -12.45 -8.57 -15.57
CA GLN A 14 -13.12 -9.41 -16.57
C GLN A 14 -12.70 -9.06 -18.00
N GLU A 15 -12.52 -7.77 -18.30
CA GLU A 15 -12.04 -7.30 -19.59
C GLU A 15 -10.58 -7.67 -19.84
N LEU A 16 -9.70 -7.48 -18.85
CA LEU A 16 -8.29 -7.87 -18.92
C LEU A 16 -8.11 -9.38 -19.11
N MET A 17 -8.99 -10.18 -18.50
CA MET A 17 -9.01 -11.63 -18.61
C MET A 17 -9.81 -12.14 -19.82
N ARG A 18 -10.35 -11.24 -20.65
CA ARG A 18 -11.15 -11.65 -21.81
C ARG A 18 -10.28 -12.46 -22.77
N ASN A 19 -10.80 -13.61 -23.21
CA ASN A 19 -10.11 -14.56 -24.08
C ASN A 19 -8.84 -15.19 -23.49
N TYR A 20 -8.53 -15.05 -22.19
CA TYR A 20 -7.34 -15.69 -21.58
C TYR A 20 -7.34 -17.22 -21.72
N HIS A 21 -8.53 -17.83 -21.79
CA HIS A 21 -8.75 -19.26 -21.96
C HIS A 21 -8.56 -19.79 -23.38
N LYS A 22 -8.45 -18.90 -24.38
CA LYS A 22 -8.27 -19.31 -25.79
C LYS A 22 -6.79 -19.55 -26.05
N ASP A 23 -6.48 -20.55 -26.86
CA ASP A 23 -5.12 -20.70 -27.39
C ASP A 23 -4.80 -19.48 -28.26
N ALA A 24 -3.83 -18.69 -27.81
CA ALA A 24 -3.36 -17.51 -28.51
C ALA A 24 -1.90 -17.71 -28.91
N SER A 25 -1.52 -17.18 -30.07
CA SER A 25 -0.14 -17.24 -30.57
C SER A 25 0.86 -16.51 -29.66
N CYS A 26 0.38 -15.57 -28.84
CA CYS A 26 1.21 -14.83 -27.88
C CYS A 26 1.06 -15.41 -26.46
N PRO A 27 2.18 -15.68 -25.75
CA PRO A 27 2.16 -16.04 -24.34
C PRO A 27 1.49 -14.96 -23.49
N ARG A 28 0.67 -15.37 -22.52
CA ARG A 28 -0.03 -14.47 -21.59
C ARG A 28 0.15 -14.95 -20.16
N LEU A 29 0.42 -14.03 -19.23
CA LEU A 29 0.57 -14.31 -17.80
C LEU A 29 -0.23 -13.31 -16.98
N ALA A 30 -1.09 -13.81 -16.10
CA ALA A 30 -1.78 -13.00 -15.12
C ALA A 30 -1.19 -13.25 -13.74
N LEU A 31 -0.85 -12.15 -13.04
CA LEU A 31 -0.29 -12.19 -11.70
C LEU A 31 -1.22 -11.49 -10.72
N LYS A 32 -1.58 -12.19 -9.65
CA LYS A 32 -2.28 -11.60 -8.50
C LYS A 32 -1.31 -11.48 -7.33
N VAL A 33 -1.07 -10.25 -6.89
CA VAL A 33 -0.24 -9.96 -5.71
C VAL A 33 -1.16 -9.52 -4.58
N ASP A 34 -0.96 -10.11 -3.40
CA ASP A 34 -1.67 -9.74 -2.18
C ASP A 34 -0.68 -9.29 -1.11
N LEU A 35 -1.04 -8.27 -0.33
CA LEU A 35 -0.17 -7.68 0.68
C LEU A 35 -0.54 -8.22 2.07
N MET A 36 0.32 -9.10 2.60
CA MET A 36 0.14 -9.63 3.95
C MET A 36 0.16 -8.49 4.98
N LYS A 37 -0.91 -8.38 5.77
CA LYS A 37 -1.05 -7.36 6.84
C LYS A 37 -0.71 -5.96 6.33
N ALA A 38 -1.30 -5.56 5.21
CA ALA A 38 -0.92 -4.37 4.44
C ALA A 38 -0.70 -3.10 5.28
N PHE A 39 -1.60 -2.80 6.24
CA PHE A 39 -1.44 -1.65 7.12
C PHE A 39 -0.26 -1.82 8.10
N ASP A 40 -0.05 -3.01 8.66
CA ASP A 40 0.98 -3.27 9.66
C ASP A 40 2.40 -3.29 9.09
N MET A 41 2.53 -3.47 7.78
CA MET A 41 3.82 -3.61 7.11
C MET A 41 4.39 -2.32 6.53
N VAL A 42 3.61 -1.22 6.52
CA VAL A 42 4.07 0.07 5.97
C VAL A 42 5.29 0.59 6.73
N ASP A 43 6.41 0.76 6.05
CA ASP A 43 7.60 1.37 6.64
C ASP A 43 7.41 2.88 6.83
N TRP A 44 7.76 3.39 8.02
CA TRP A 44 7.59 4.81 8.33
C TRP A 44 8.63 5.69 7.64
N GLY A 45 9.86 5.20 7.40
CA GLY A 45 10.88 5.94 6.67
C GLY A 45 10.41 6.20 5.24
N PHE A 46 10.03 5.14 4.54
CA PHE A 46 9.46 5.20 3.19
C PHE A 46 8.24 6.13 3.11
N LEU A 47 7.32 6.05 4.06
CA LEU A 47 6.13 6.92 4.08
C LEU A 47 6.50 8.40 4.28
N LEU A 48 7.41 8.72 5.19
CA LEU A 48 7.83 10.09 5.45
C LEU A 48 8.60 10.69 4.27
N GLU A 49 9.48 9.91 3.64
CA GLU A 49 10.18 10.30 2.40
C GLU A 49 9.18 10.52 1.25
N THR A 50 8.18 9.65 1.14
CA THR A 50 7.09 9.80 0.17
C THR A 50 6.33 11.12 0.38
N LEU A 51 5.95 11.44 1.62
CA LEU A 51 5.24 12.70 1.93
C LEU A 51 6.11 13.92 1.58
N ALA A 52 7.41 13.86 1.85
CA ALA A 52 8.35 14.91 1.47
C ALA A 52 8.48 15.05 -0.05
N ALA A 53 8.53 13.94 -0.80
CA ALA A 53 8.56 13.92 -2.25
C ALA A 53 7.27 14.49 -2.89
N PHE A 54 6.13 14.39 -2.19
CA PHE A 54 4.87 15.04 -2.58
C PHE A 54 4.76 16.50 -2.12
N HIS A 55 5.85 17.08 -1.59
CA HIS A 55 5.92 18.46 -1.13
C HIS A 55 4.93 18.82 -0.01
N PHE A 56 4.62 17.86 0.87
CA PHE A 56 3.85 18.18 2.08
C PHE A 56 4.63 19.17 2.95
N PRO A 57 3.97 20.14 3.60
CA PRO A 57 4.64 21.08 4.49
C PRO A 57 5.40 20.33 5.60
N PRO A 58 6.66 20.72 5.92
CA PRO A 58 7.46 20.01 6.93
C PRO A 58 6.76 19.84 8.28
N LYS A 59 5.97 20.85 8.68
CA LYS A 59 5.18 20.83 9.91
C LYS A 59 4.15 19.69 9.92
N VAL A 60 3.48 19.45 8.78
CA VAL A 60 2.50 18.37 8.64
C VAL A 60 3.18 17.00 8.70
N ILE A 61 4.36 16.87 8.06
CA ILE A 61 5.15 15.63 8.11
C ILE A 61 5.57 15.32 9.56
N ILE A 62 5.99 16.34 10.32
CA ILE A 62 6.33 16.18 11.74
C ILE A 62 5.11 15.71 12.55
N TRP A 63 3.93 16.31 12.34
CA TRP A 63 2.70 15.87 13.02
C TRP A 63 2.35 14.43 12.69
N ILE A 64 2.40 14.04 11.41
CA ILE A 64 2.17 12.67 10.97
C ILE A 64 3.18 11.73 11.65
N LYS A 65 4.47 12.08 11.64
CA LYS A 65 5.52 11.29 12.29
C LYS A 65 5.22 11.07 13.77
N SER A 66 4.82 12.12 14.49
CA SER A 66 4.40 12.02 15.89
C SER A 66 3.19 11.09 16.05
N CYS A 67 2.14 11.24 15.23
CA CYS A 67 0.98 10.34 15.28
C CYS A 67 1.35 8.86 15.06
N LEU A 68 2.36 8.58 14.24
CA LEU A 68 2.83 7.22 13.98
C LEU A 68 3.66 6.64 15.13
N THR A 69 4.57 7.42 15.72
CA THR A 69 5.59 6.92 16.65
C THR A 69 5.18 6.92 18.12
N THR A 70 4.21 7.76 18.49
CA THR A 70 3.78 7.94 19.88
C THR A 70 2.91 6.80 20.45
N PRO A 71 2.04 6.12 19.67
CA PRO A 71 1.23 5.02 20.18
C PRO A 71 2.07 3.87 20.77
N LYS A 72 1.75 3.50 22.01
CA LYS A 72 2.29 2.31 22.68
C LYS A 72 1.24 1.20 22.67
N PHE A 73 1.70 -0.03 22.51
CA PHE A 73 0.85 -1.22 22.50
C PHE A 73 1.14 -2.05 23.75
N SER A 74 0.11 -2.64 24.31
CA SER A 74 0.18 -3.58 25.43
C SER A 74 -0.59 -4.84 25.06
N ILE A 75 -0.22 -5.98 25.66
CA ILE A 75 -0.90 -7.25 25.39
C ILE A 75 -1.85 -7.53 26.54
N PHE A 76 -3.13 -7.74 26.26
CA PHE A 76 -4.10 -8.12 27.29
C PHE A 76 -4.12 -9.65 27.43
N ILE A 77 -3.68 -10.18 28.57
CA ILE A 77 -3.61 -11.62 28.85
C ILE A 77 -4.25 -11.89 30.21
N ASN A 78 -5.22 -12.82 30.26
CA ASN A 78 -5.86 -13.26 31.51
C ASN A 78 -6.45 -12.16 32.40
N GLY A 79 -6.98 -11.09 31.81
CA GLY A 79 -7.58 -9.98 32.57
C GLY A 79 -6.64 -8.83 32.91
N GLU A 80 -5.34 -8.98 32.60
CA GLU A 80 -4.33 -7.95 32.90
C GLU A 80 -3.60 -7.48 31.64
N LEU A 81 -3.17 -6.20 31.65
CA LEU A 81 -2.33 -5.62 30.60
C LEU A 81 -0.86 -5.96 30.90
N ALA A 82 -0.27 -6.78 30.05
CA ALA A 82 1.13 -7.17 30.11
C ALA A 82 2.00 -6.28 29.21
N GLY A 83 2.83 -5.45 29.86
CA GLY A 83 3.92 -4.68 29.25
C GLY A 83 3.50 -3.60 28.26
N PHE A 84 4.46 -2.79 27.82
CA PHE A 84 4.29 -1.84 26.72
C PHE A 84 5.43 -2.01 25.71
N PHE A 85 5.08 -2.02 24.42
CA PHE A 85 6.04 -2.03 23.32
C PHE A 85 5.67 -0.96 22.29
N SER A 86 6.70 -0.37 21.69
CA SER A 86 6.53 0.59 20.60
C SER A 86 6.56 -0.12 19.26
N ARG A 87 5.73 0.33 18.32
CA ARG A 87 5.84 -0.07 16.91
C ARG A 87 7.02 0.66 16.26
N LYS A 88 7.62 0.02 15.26
CA LYS A 88 8.64 0.64 14.38
C LYS A 88 8.16 0.81 12.94
N ARG A 89 6.97 0.30 12.63
CA ARG A 89 6.34 0.32 11.31
C ARG A 89 4.83 0.14 11.46
N GLY A 90 4.11 0.40 10.40
CA GLY A 90 2.70 0.12 10.25
C GLY A 90 1.81 1.30 10.60
N LEU A 91 0.63 1.30 10.01
CA LEU A 91 -0.43 2.27 10.19
C LEU A 91 -1.47 1.72 11.17
N ARG A 92 -2.16 2.60 11.89
CA ARG A 92 -3.15 2.19 12.90
C ARG A 92 -4.49 1.93 12.23
N GLN A 93 -4.97 0.69 12.29
CA GLN A 93 -6.32 0.38 11.84
C GLN A 93 -7.35 1.10 12.73
N GLY A 94 -8.32 1.77 12.11
CA GLY A 94 -9.30 2.62 12.81
C GLY A 94 -8.88 4.08 12.98
N ASP A 95 -7.65 4.46 12.63
CA ASP A 95 -7.26 5.86 12.48
C ASP A 95 -7.78 6.40 11.14
N PRO A 96 -8.56 7.50 11.10
CA PRO A 96 -9.09 8.06 9.87
C PRO A 96 -8.01 8.50 8.86
N MET A 97 -6.78 8.78 9.30
CA MET A 97 -5.68 9.16 8.41
C MET A 97 -5.02 7.95 7.74
N SER A 98 -5.04 6.79 8.38
CA SER A 98 -4.31 5.60 7.93
C SER A 98 -4.69 5.15 6.51
N PRO A 99 -5.96 5.12 6.09
CA PRO A 99 -6.32 4.80 4.70
C PRO A 99 -5.69 5.73 3.66
N TYR A 100 -5.58 7.03 3.96
CA TYR A 100 -5.02 8.01 3.03
C TYR A 100 -3.50 7.88 2.93
N LEU A 101 -2.83 7.71 4.07
CA LEU A 101 -1.39 7.47 4.12
C LEU A 101 -1.02 6.18 3.38
N PHE A 102 -1.85 5.13 3.52
CA PHE A 102 -1.68 3.88 2.79
C PHE A 102 -1.78 4.10 1.27
N VAL A 103 -2.81 4.80 0.80
CA VAL A 103 -2.98 5.09 -0.64
C VAL A 103 -1.79 5.87 -1.21
N ILE A 104 -1.30 6.88 -0.49
CA ILE A 104 -0.14 7.67 -0.91
C ILE A 104 1.11 6.78 -1.04
N ALA A 105 1.36 5.92 -0.06
CA ALA A 105 2.48 4.97 -0.11
C ALA A 105 2.34 4.00 -1.30
N MET A 106 1.14 3.49 -1.54
CA MET A 106 0.86 2.57 -2.65
C MET A 106 1.00 3.23 -4.02
N GLU A 107 0.64 4.50 -4.15
CA GLU A 107 0.84 5.27 -5.39
C GLU A 107 2.33 5.36 -5.76
N VAL A 108 3.20 5.63 -4.79
CA VAL A 108 4.65 5.66 -5.03
C VAL A 108 5.19 4.27 -5.35
N LEU A 109 4.76 3.25 -4.62
CA LEU A 109 5.15 1.87 -4.90
C LEU A 109 4.78 1.47 -6.35
N SER A 110 3.56 1.81 -6.78
CA SER A 110 3.07 1.57 -8.15
C SER A 110 3.94 2.29 -9.19
N LYS A 111 4.32 3.54 -8.94
CA LYS A 111 5.21 4.30 -9.84
C LYS A 111 6.62 3.71 -9.91
N ILE A 112 7.17 3.28 -8.78
CA ILE A 112 8.47 2.61 -8.74
C ILE A 112 8.41 1.31 -9.55
N MET A 113 7.37 0.51 -9.39
CA MET A 113 7.18 -0.73 -10.18
C MET A 113 7.06 -0.42 -11.67
N ALA A 114 6.21 0.53 -12.07
CA ALA A 114 6.04 0.92 -13.47
C ALA A 114 7.36 1.37 -14.10
N LYS A 115 8.11 2.24 -13.41
CA LYS A 115 9.43 2.69 -13.87
C LYS A 115 10.43 1.54 -13.99
N ARG A 116 10.48 0.63 -13.01
CA ARG A 116 11.36 -0.55 -13.06
C ARG A 116 11.03 -1.48 -14.23
N ILE A 117 9.75 -1.59 -14.60
CA ILE A 117 9.32 -2.38 -15.76
C ILE A 117 9.78 -1.71 -17.06
N GLU A 118 9.62 -0.39 -17.18
CA GLU A 118 10.09 0.38 -18.35
C GLU A 118 11.61 0.29 -18.52
N ASP A 119 12.36 0.40 -17.43
CA ASP A 119 13.83 0.30 -17.42
C ASP A 119 14.33 -1.15 -17.68
N SER A 120 13.45 -2.16 -17.69
CA SER A 120 13.82 -3.56 -17.86
C SER A 120 13.65 -4.01 -19.32
N PRO A 121 14.73 -4.08 -20.13
CA PRO A 121 14.64 -4.39 -21.57
C PRO A 121 14.13 -5.80 -21.88
N SER A 122 14.13 -6.71 -20.90
CA SER A 122 13.56 -8.05 -20.99
C SER A 122 12.03 -8.08 -20.80
N PHE A 123 11.45 -7.04 -20.20
CA PHE A 123 10.01 -6.92 -19.99
C PHE A 123 9.38 -6.28 -21.23
N LYS A 124 9.13 -7.09 -22.25
CA LYS A 124 8.43 -6.64 -23.46
C LYS A 124 6.93 -6.63 -23.19
N PHE A 125 6.31 -5.46 -23.26
CA PHE A 125 4.86 -5.35 -23.34
C PHE A 125 4.37 -5.98 -24.66
N HIS A 126 3.19 -6.61 -24.60
CA HIS A 126 2.39 -6.87 -25.80
C HIS A 126 1.40 -5.74 -26.00
#